data_AF-A0A6P1QYT3-F1
#
_entry.id   AF-A0A6P1QYT3-F1
#
_cell.length_a   1.000
_cell.length_b   1.000
_cell.length_c   1.000
_cell.angle_alpha   90.00
_cell.angle_beta   90.00
_cell.angle_gamma   90.00
#
_symmetry.space_group_name_H-M   'P 1'
#
loop_
_entity.id
_entity.type
_entity.pdbx_description
1 polymer ?
#
loop_
_entity_poly.entity_id
_entity_poly.type
_entity_poly.pdbx_seq_one_letter_code
_entity_poly.pdbx_strand_id
1 'polypeptide(L)'
;MTKAGKAMFEMTAAPAQAALDAEPAREPGAYAALVREIGEDGAGEVRAVFWSETCARLQLFRTLALAQHHAKIAREAHSLKSAAGTFGYARLAALALRLEKTAETLGEAEFGDLLERMDAAYAAARAQEPQA
;
A
#
# COMPACT_ATOMS: atom_id res chain seq x y z
N MET A 1 28.28 32.02 -11.98
CA MET A 1 28.27 30.90 -12.95
C MET A 1 28.83 29.67 -12.23
N THR A 2 28.33 28.43 -12.24
CA THR A 2 27.05 27.75 -12.50
C THR A 2 27.34 26.29 -12.10
N LYS A 3 26.49 25.65 -11.27
CA LYS A 3 26.20 24.19 -11.17
C LYS A 3 27.37 23.17 -10.97
N ALA A 4 27.19 22.00 -10.36
CA ALA A 4 26.05 21.35 -9.71
C ALA A 4 26.60 20.17 -8.88
N GLY A 5 26.21 20.09 -7.61
CA GLY A 5 26.20 18.84 -6.86
C GLY A 5 24.83 18.19 -7.05
N LYS A 6 24.69 17.29 -8.03
CA LYS A 6 23.49 16.48 -8.21
C LYS A 6 23.81 15.25 -9.06
N ALA A 7 24.43 14.23 -8.47
CA ALA A 7 24.53 12.89 -9.05
C ALA A 7 25.06 11.91 -8.00
N MET A 8 24.21 11.43 -7.09
CA MET A 8 24.53 10.21 -6.34
C MET A 8 23.34 9.46 -5.71
N PHE A 9 22.08 9.87 -5.94
CA PHE A 9 20.92 9.29 -5.26
C PHE A 9 19.84 8.65 -6.18
N GLU A 10 20.13 8.40 -7.46
CA GLU A 10 19.16 7.79 -8.40
C GLU A 10 19.37 6.27 -8.64
N MET A 11 20.47 5.67 -8.18
CA MET A 11 20.80 4.27 -8.55
C MET A 11 20.11 3.20 -7.67
N THR A 12 19.57 3.56 -6.49
CA THR A 12 19.03 2.58 -5.52
C THR A 12 17.51 2.41 -5.55
N ALA A 13 16.77 3.36 -6.14
CA ALA A 13 15.29 3.35 -6.10
C ALA A 13 14.63 2.40 -7.12
N ALA A 14 15.18 2.28 -8.33
CA ALA A 14 14.65 1.43 -9.39
C ALA A 14 14.61 -0.08 -9.04
N PRO A 15 15.67 -0.71 -8.48
CA PRO A 15 15.62 -2.13 -8.13
C PRO A 15 14.67 -2.42 -6.96
N ALA A 16 14.54 -1.50 -6.00
CA ALA A 16 13.61 -1.64 -4.88
C ALA A 16 12.14 -1.55 -5.34
N GLN A 17 11.84 -0.69 -6.33
CA GLN A 17 10.49 -0.58 -6.89
C GLN A 17 10.10 -1.81 -7.72
N ALA A 18 11.02 -2.33 -8.54
CA ALA A 18 10.77 -3.52 -9.35
C ALA A 18 10.41 -4.75 -8.51
N ALA A 19 11.04 -4.89 -7.33
CA ALA A 19 10.69 -5.95 -6.38
C ALA A 19 9.26 -5.82 -5.85
N LEU A 20 8.82 -4.60 -5.53
CA LEU A 20 7.44 -4.34 -5.09
C LEU A 20 6.42 -4.63 -6.19
N ASP A 21 6.74 -4.27 -7.43
CA ASP A 21 5.86 -4.50 -8.58
C ASP A 21 5.78 -6.00 -8.95
N ALA A 22 6.76 -6.80 -8.54
CA ALA A 22 6.78 -8.26 -8.71
C ALA A 22 5.91 -9.01 -7.68
N GLU A 23 5.63 -8.41 -6.52
CA GLU A 23 4.72 -9.00 -5.52
C GLU A 23 3.35 -9.29 -6.16
N PRO A 24 2.71 -10.42 -5.86
CA PRO A 24 1.36 -10.67 -6.33
C PRO A 24 0.43 -9.57 -5.81
N ALA A 25 -0.51 -9.12 -6.64
CA ALA A 25 -1.49 -8.13 -6.20
C ALA A 25 -2.26 -8.64 -4.97
N ARG A 26 -2.63 -9.93 -5.01
CA ARG A 26 -3.23 -10.64 -3.90
C ARG A 26 -2.71 -12.07 -3.80
N GLU A 27 -2.55 -12.55 -2.57
CA GLU A 27 -2.18 -13.94 -2.27
C GLU A 27 -3.27 -14.90 -2.79
N PRO A 28 -2.89 -15.91 -3.59
CA PRO A 28 -3.82 -16.93 -4.04
C PRO A 28 -4.48 -17.65 -2.85
N GLY A 29 -5.81 -17.73 -2.87
CA GLY A 29 -6.56 -18.44 -1.83
C GLY A 29 -6.72 -17.70 -0.49
N ALA A 30 -6.29 -16.43 -0.38
CA ALA A 30 -6.46 -15.65 0.86
C ALA A 30 -7.91 -15.63 1.37
N TYR A 31 -8.89 -15.43 0.47
CA TYR A 31 -10.30 -15.48 0.86
C TYR A 31 -10.73 -16.87 1.33
N ALA A 32 -10.33 -17.93 0.62
CA ALA A 32 -10.68 -19.29 1.00
C ALA A 32 -10.09 -19.68 2.35
N ALA A 33 -8.89 -19.20 2.67
CA ALA A 33 -8.28 -19.38 3.99
C ALA A 33 -9.11 -18.69 5.08
N LEU A 34 -9.56 -17.45 4.84
CA LEU A 34 -10.43 -16.71 5.75
C LEU A 34 -11.79 -17.40 5.95
N VAL A 35 -12.45 -17.82 4.87
CA VAL A 35 -13.72 -18.57 4.89
C VAL A 35 -13.59 -19.85 5.71
N ARG A 36 -12.49 -20.57 5.58
CA ARG A 36 -12.23 -21.78 6.37
C ARG A 36 -12.11 -21.51 7.88
N GLU A 37 -11.68 -20.31 8.25
CA GLU A 37 -11.47 -19.94 9.66
C GLU A 37 -12.75 -19.41 10.32
N ILE A 38 -13.50 -18.56 9.63
CA ILE A 38 -14.64 -17.82 10.22
C ILE A 38 -15.98 -18.01 9.49
N GLY A 39 -16.04 -18.89 8.49
CA GLY A 39 -17.22 -19.12 7.66
C GLY A 39 -17.39 -18.09 6.55
N GLU A 40 -18.24 -18.40 5.56
CA GLU A 40 -18.48 -17.53 4.38
C GLU A 40 -19.08 -16.18 4.77
N ASP A 41 -20.12 -16.19 5.62
CA ASP A 41 -20.80 -14.96 6.05
C ASP A 41 -19.84 -14.04 6.81
N GLY A 42 -19.12 -14.60 7.79
CA GLY A 42 -18.12 -13.87 8.57
C GLY A 42 -16.99 -13.32 7.70
N ALA A 43 -16.47 -14.12 6.77
CA ALA A 43 -15.46 -13.70 5.81
C ALA A 43 -15.95 -12.57 4.90
N GLY A 44 -17.21 -12.64 4.44
CA GLY A 44 -17.86 -11.60 3.66
C GLY A 44 -17.95 -10.26 4.40
N GLU A 45 -18.40 -10.30 5.65
CA GLU A 45 -18.55 -9.12 6.51
C GLU A 45 -17.22 -8.42 6.79
N VAL A 46 -16.22 -9.16 7.29
CA VAL A 46 -14.93 -8.55 7.65
C VAL A 46 -14.19 -8.03 6.40
N ARG A 47 -14.37 -8.70 5.26
CA ARG A 47 -13.83 -8.27 3.98
C ARG A 47 -14.47 -6.97 3.49
N ALA A 48 -15.78 -6.81 3.63
CA ALA A 48 -16.47 -5.57 3.28
C ALA A 48 -15.97 -4.39 4.14
N VAL A 49 -15.77 -4.61 5.44
CA VAL A 49 -15.19 -3.62 6.35
C VAL A 49 -13.76 -3.27 5.91
N PHE A 50 -12.92 -4.28 5.67
CA PHE A 50 -11.56 -4.07 5.20
C PHE A 50 -11.50 -3.22 3.92
N TRP A 51 -12.39 -3.47 2.95
CA TRP A 51 -12.45 -2.68 1.71
C TRP A 51 -12.83 -1.22 1.97
N SER A 52 -13.84 -0.99 2.82
CA SER A 52 -14.27 0.35 3.20
C SER A 52 -13.15 1.13 3.88
N GLU A 53 -12.52 0.54 4.90
CA GLU A 53 -11.44 1.19 5.66
C GLU A 53 -10.20 1.44 4.80
N THR A 54 -9.86 0.49 3.92
CA THR A 54 -8.72 0.66 3.01
C THR A 54 -8.97 1.78 2.03
N CYS A 55 -10.17 1.89 1.45
CA CYS A 55 -10.54 3.00 0.58
C CYS A 55 -10.45 4.35 1.30
N ALA A 56 -11.04 4.46 2.49
CA ALA A 56 -11.02 5.69 3.28
C ALA A 56 -9.60 6.14 3.62
N ARG A 57 -8.71 5.18 3.92
CA ARG A 57 -7.31 5.48 4.26
C ARG A 57 -6.46 5.87 3.06
N LEU A 58 -6.68 5.26 1.89
CA LEU A 58 -6.04 5.69 0.64
C LEU A 58 -6.44 7.14 0.30
N GLN A 59 -7.71 7.48 0.49
CA GLN A 59 -8.19 8.85 0.35
C GLN A 59 -7.57 9.79 1.40
N LEU A 60 -7.45 9.36 2.66
CA LEU A 60 -6.81 10.15 3.71
C LEU A 60 -5.39 10.55 3.33
N PHE A 61 -4.56 9.65 2.80
CA PHE A 61 -3.19 9.99 2.39
C PHE A 61 -3.14 11.14 1.38
N ARG A 62 -4.09 11.19 0.44
CA ARG A 62 -4.19 12.26 -0.57
C ARG A 62 -4.57 13.62 0.02
N THR A 63 -5.08 13.65 1.24
CA THR A 63 -5.42 14.92 1.94
C THR A 63 -4.27 15.45 2.81
N LEU A 64 -3.23 14.65 3.03
CA LEU A 64 -2.13 15.02 3.93
C LEU A 64 -0.99 15.65 3.12
N ALA A 65 -0.54 16.84 3.56
CA ALA A 65 0.73 17.39 3.11
C ALA A 65 1.90 16.61 3.76
N LEU A 66 2.77 16.01 2.94
CA LEU A 66 3.86 15.15 3.42
C LEU A 66 4.74 15.91 4.43
N ALA A 67 5.17 17.12 4.05
CA ALA A 67 6.04 17.99 4.85
C ALA A 67 5.52 18.31 6.27
N GLN A 68 4.22 18.18 6.51
CA GLN A 68 3.59 18.52 7.80
C GLN A 68 3.18 17.27 8.61
N HIS A 69 3.12 16.10 7.97
CA HIS A 69 2.39 14.96 8.52
C HIS A 69 3.16 13.63 8.44
N HIS A 70 4.48 13.64 8.27
CA HIS A 70 5.31 12.44 8.19
C HIS A 70 4.96 11.36 9.24
N ALA A 71 4.88 11.72 10.53
CA ALA A 71 4.56 10.77 11.61
C ALA A 71 3.15 10.17 11.49
N LYS A 72 2.16 10.98 11.08
CA LYS A 72 0.80 10.49 10.85
C LYS A 72 0.77 9.55 9.65
N ILE A 73 1.41 9.93 8.55
CA ILE A 73 1.51 9.12 7.33
C ILE A 73 2.16 7.77 7.64
N ALA A 74 3.29 7.75 8.37
CA ALA A 74 3.97 6.53 8.74
C ALA A 74 3.08 5.60 9.59
N ARG A 75 2.33 6.14 10.54
CA ARG A 75 1.42 5.37 11.39
C ARG A 75 0.23 4.81 10.60
N GLU A 76 -0.40 5.62 9.75
CA GLU A 76 -1.51 5.14 8.91
C GLU A 76 -1.02 4.06 7.92
N ALA A 77 0.20 4.20 7.38
CA ALA A 77 0.84 3.21 6.52
C ALA A 77 1.16 1.91 7.26
N HIS A 78 1.62 2.01 8.52
CA HIS A 78 1.82 0.84 9.38
C HIS A 78 0.51 0.05 9.58
N SER A 79 -0.58 0.74 9.92
CA SER A 79 -1.89 0.11 10.06
C SER A 79 -2.37 -0.50 8.75
N LEU A 80 -2.07 0.13 7.60
CA LEU A 80 -2.47 -0.37 6.28
C LEU A 80 -1.71 -1.63 5.90
N LYS A 81 -0.40 -1.64 6.14
CA LYS A 81 0.44 -2.81 5.95
C LYS A 81 -0.12 -4.02 6.70
N SER A 82 -0.41 -3.86 8.00
CA SER A 82 -0.91 -4.96 8.83
C SER A 82 -2.25 -5.48 8.32
N ALA A 83 -3.21 -4.58 8.06
CA ALA A 83 -4.52 -4.97 7.53
C ALA A 83 -4.41 -5.65 6.16
N ALA A 84 -3.69 -5.03 5.22
CA ALA A 84 -3.48 -5.60 3.88
C ALA A 84 -2.81 -6.98 3.94
N GLY A 85 -1.83 -7.15 4.83
CA GLY A 85 -1.18 -8.45 5.06
C GLY A 85 -2.16 -9.52 5.53
N THR A 86 -3.02 -9.22 6.51
CA THR A 86 -4.05 -10.15 7.01
C THR A 86 -5.00 -10.63 5.91
N PHE A 87 -5.40 -9.73 5.00
CA PHE A 87 -6.34 -10.06 3.91
C PHE A 87 -5.65 -10.55 2.63
N GLY A 88 -4.33 -10.74 2.66
CA GLY A 88 -3.53 -11.22 1.54
C GLY A 88 -3.31 -10.20 0.42
N TYR A 89 -3.51 -8.91 0.65
CA TYR A 89 -3.21 -7.84 -0.31
C TYR A 89 -1.70 -7.55 -0.33
N ALA A 90 -0.92 -8.53 -0.76
CA ALA A 90 0.54 -8.58 -0.59
C ALA A 90 1.27 -7.35 -1.15
N ARG A 91 1.03 -7.00 -2.42
CA ARG A 91 1.65 -5.81 -3.03
C ARG A 91 1.30 -4.52 -2.30
N LEU A 92 0.04 -4.36 -1.88
CA LEU A 92 -0.38 -3.18 -1.12
C LEU A 92 0.31 -3.12 0.25
N ALA A 93 0.43 -4.25 0.93
CA ALA A 93 1.15 -4.34 2.21
C ALA A 93 2.62 -3.95 2.05
N ALA A 94 3.27 -4.39 0.97
CA ALA A 94 4.67 -4.07 0.67
C ALA A 94 4.87 -2.58 0.35
N LEU A 95 3.98 -1.97 -0.44
CA LEU A 95 3.98 -0.53 -0.71
C LEU A 95 3.71 0.30 0.54
N ALA A 96 2.78 -0.14 1.40
CA ALA A 96 2.50 0.51 2.68
C ALA A 96 3.70 0.43 3.62
N LEU A 97 4.44 -0.70 3.66
CA LEU A 97 5.69 -0.82 4.40
C LEU A 97 6.77 0.14 3.88
N ARG A 98 6.84 0.35 2.56
CA ARG A 98 7.74 1.35 1.99
C ARG A 98 7.36 2.73 2.50
N LEU A 99 6.09 3.13 2.34
CA LEU A 99 5.61 4.44 2.80
C LEU A 99 5.87 4.64 4.30
N GLU A 100 5.62 3.63 5.14
CA GLU A 100 5.92 3.62 6.58
C GLU A 100 7.39 3.97 6.86
N LYS A 101 8.32 3.37 6.11
CA LYS A 101 9.77 3.52 6.33
C LYS A 101 10.36 4.80 5.73
N THR A 102 9.75 5.33 4.68
CA THR A 102 10.34 6.41 3.88
C THR A 102 9.55 7.72 3.99
N ALA A 103 8.50 7.79 4.79
CA ALA A 103 7.68 8.99 4.94
C ALA A 103 8.52 10.23 5.28
N GLU A 104 9.54 10.13 6.13
CA GLU A 104 10.40 11.25 6.55
C GLU A 104 11.38 11.75 5.48
N THR A 105 11.72 10.90 4.50
CA THR A 105 12.80 11.17 3.53
C THR A 105 12.31 11.30 2.10
N LEU A 106 11.05 10.95 1.82
CA LEU A 106 10.45 11.06 0.50
C LEU A 106 10.31 12.52 0.04
N GLY A 107 10.50 12.76 -1.26
CA GLY A 107 10.00 13.98 -1.90
C GLY A 107 8.48 13.91 -2.17
N GLU A 108 7.85 15.08 -2.32
CA GLU A 108 6.41 15.20 -2.64
C GLU A 108 6.02 14.48 -3.94
N ALA A 109 6.87 14.54 -4.98
CA ALA A 109 6.61 13.84 -6.24
C ALA A 109 6.64 12.32 -6.06
N GLU A 110 7.65 11.80 -5.36
CA GLU A 110 7.76 10.37 -5.04
C GLU A 110 6.60 9.89 -4.16
N PHE A 111 6.04 10.78 -3.33
CA PHE A 111 4.90 10.47 -2.49
C PHE A 111 3.64 10.30 -3.33
N GLY A 112 3.39 11.24 -4.24
CA GLY A 112 2.32 11.12 -5.23
C GLY A 112 2.39 9.81 -6.02
N ASP A 113 3.57 9.51 -6.60
CA ASP A 113 3.80 8.28 -7.36
C ASP A 113 3.54 7.02 -6.51
N LEU A 114 3.96 7.03 -5.24
CA LEU A 114 3.75 5.91 -4.33
C LEU A 114 2.26 5.72 -4.01
N LEU A 115 1.50 6.81 -3.82
CA LEU A 115 0.05 6.73 -3.60
C LEU A 115 -0.69 6.18 -4.84
N GLU A 116 -0.31 6.61 -6.04
CA GLU A 116 -0.89 6.06 -7.28
C GLU A 116 -0.64 4.56 -7.42
N ARG A 117 0.57 4.10 -7.07
CA ARG A 117 0.89 2.66 -7.06
C ARG A 117 0.10 1.90 -6.01
N MET A 118 -0.14 2.49 -4.84
CA MET A 118 -0.98 1.88 -3.79
C MET A 118 -2.42 1.72 -4.28
N ASP A 119 -2.99 2.73 -4.94
CA ASP A 119 -4.33 2.65 -5.54
C ASP A 119 -4.40 1.57 -6.62
N ALA A 120 -3.40 1.51 -7.51
CA ALA A 120 -3.31 0.49 -8.55
C ALA A 120 -3.19 -0.92 -7.96
N ALA A 121 -2.37 -1.11 -6.92
CA ALA A 121 -2.21 -2.39 -6.23
C ALA A 121 -3.52 -2.82 -5.55
N TYR A 122 -4.22 -1.90 -4.90
CA TYR A 122 -5.51 -2.16 -4.29
C TYR A 122 -6.56 -2.55 -5.33
N ALA A 123 -6.65 -1.82 -6.45
CA ALA A 123 -7.58 -2.12 -7.54
C ALA A 123 -7.28 -3.49 -8.19
N ALA A 124 -6.02 -3.80 -8.44
CA ALA A 124 -5.61 -5.09 -9.01
C ALA A 124 -5.97 -6.26 -8.08
N ALA A 125 -5.75 -6.09 -6.78
CA ALA A 125 -6.12 -7.10 -5.77
C ALA A 125 -7.64 -7.27 -5.65
N ARG A 126 -8.41 -6.16 -5.69
CA ARG A 126 -9.88 -6.19 -5.69
C ARG A 126 -10.45 -6.93 -6.90
N ALA A 127 -9.82 -6.81 -8.07
CA ALA A 127 -10.23 -7.53 -9.28
C ALA A 127 -10.00 -9.05 -9.20
N GLN A 128 -9.17 -9.51 -8.26
CA GLN A 128 -8.89 -10.93 -8.00
C GLN A 128 -9.75 -11.52 -6.88
N GLU A 129 -10.62 -10.72 -6.26
CA GLU A 129 -11.59 -11.24 -5.30
C GLU A 129 -12.64 -12.09 -6.02
N PRO A 130 -13.08 -13.21 -5.44
CA PRO A 130 -14.15 -14.00 -6.02
C PRO A 130 -15.42 -13.15 -6.10
N GLN A 131 -16.09 -13.21 -7.25
CA GLN A 131 -17.42 -12.64 -7.41
C GLN A 131 -18.41 -13.48 -6.59
N ALA A 132 -19.22 -12.80 -5.78
CA ALA A 132 -20.33 -13.42 -5.06
C ALA A 132 -21.45 -13.78 -6.04
#